data_AF-A0A7V2WQJ8-F1
#
_entry.id   AF-A0A7V2WQJ8-F1
#
_cell.length_a   1.000
_cell.length_b   1.000
_cell.length_c   1.000
_cell.angle_alpha   90.00
_cell.angle_beta   90.00
_cell.angle_gamma   90.00
#
_symmetry.space_group_name_H-M   'P 1'
#
loop_
_entity.id
_entity.type
_entity.pdbx_description
1 polymer ?
#
loop_
_entity_poly.entity_id
_entity_poly.type
_entity_poly.pdbx_seq_one_letter_code
_entity_poly.pdbx_strand_id
1 'polypeptide(L)'
;MAEQKIRIRLKAFDHKLIDQSAGRIVDTAKRTGAQVKGPIPLPTRIERYTVLTSPHVNKDARDQYEIRTHKRLVDIVGPNDKTVDALMKLDLAAGVEVQIQLS
;
A
#
# COMPACT_ATOMS: atom_id res chain seq x y z
N MET A 1 18.85 -22.20 7.79
CA MET A 1 17.61 -22.52 7.03
C MET A 1 17.00 -21.19 6.65
N ALA A 2 16.70 -20.95 5.37
CA ALA A 2 16.17 -19.66 4.92
C ALA A 2 14.80 -19.44 5.57
N GLU A 3 14.70 -18.44 6.46
CA GLU A 3 13.41 -17.98 6.97
C GLU A 3 12.57 -17.53 5.79
N GLN A 4 11.53 -18.30 5.44
CA GLN A 4 10.52 -17.86 4.48
C GLN A 4 9.93 -16.54 4.98
N LYS A 5 9.90 -15.55 4.10
CA LYS A 5 9.45 -14.19 4.35
C LYS A 5 8.38 -13.83 3.34
N ILE A 6 7.23 -13.41 3.85
CA ILE A 6 6.16 -12.87 3.01
C ILE A 6 6.28 -11.35 3.04
N ARG A 7 6.44 -10.76 1.86
CA ARG A 7 6.50 -9.31 1.68
C ARG A 7 5.24 -8.83 1.00
N ILE A 8 4.50 -7.97 1.68
CA ILE A 8 3.25 -7.39 1.20
C ILE A 8 3.51 -5.91 0.90
N ARG A 9 3.34 -5.52 -0.37
CA ARG A 9 3.36 -4.13 -0.80
C ARG A 9 1.94 -3.65 -1.03
N LEU A 10 1.59 -2.56 -0.37
CA LEU A 10 0.32 -1.87 -0.52
C LEU A 10 0.55 -0.57 -1.30
N LYS A 11 -0.32 -0.28 -2.27
CA LYS A 11 -0.37 1.01 -2.96
C LYS A 11 -1.78 1.54 -2.98
N ALA A 12 -1.96 2.84 -2.76
CA ALA A 12 -3.25 3.50 -2.86
C ALA A 12 -3.07 4.98 -3.18
N PHE A 13 -4.14 5.61 -3.68
CA PHE A 13 -4.21 7.06 -3.85
C PHE A 13 -4.67 7.78 -2.58
N ASP A 14 -5.46 7.12 -1.72
CA ASP A 14 -5.87 7.65 -0.42
C ASP A 14 -5.03 7.06 0.72
N HIS A 15 -4.41 7.93 1.51
CA HIS A 15 -3.63 7.57 2.69
C HIS A 15 -4.49 6.95 3.81
N LYS A 16 -5.75 7.35 3.98
CA LYS A 16 -6.59 6.84 5.07
C LYS A 16 -6.93 5.37 4.86
N LEU A 17 -7.29 5.01 3.62
CA LEU A 17 -7.64 3.64 3.26
C LEU A 17 -6.45 2.68 3.37
N ILE A 18 -5.27 3.11 2.94
CA ILE A 18 -4.06 2.27 3.03
C ILE A 18 -3.60 2.08 4.48
N ASP A 19 -3.69 3.10 5.33
CA ASP A 19 -3.29 2.99 6.73
C ASP A 19 -4.27 2.09 7.51
N GLN A 20 -5.58 2.20 7.25
CA GLN A 20 -6.58 1.28 7.82
C GLN A 20 -6.34 -0.16 7.35
N SER A 21 -6.09 -0.36 6.07
CA SER A 21 -5.85 -1.69 5.49
C SER A 21 -4.57 -2.32 6.02
N ALA A 22 -3.49 -1.53 6.11
CA ALA A 22 -2.22 -1.97 6.68
C ALA A 22 -2.37 -2.35 8.16
N GLY A 23 -3.14 -1.58 8.94
CA GLY A 23 -3.48 -1.93 10.32
C GLY A 23 -4.20 -3.26 10.43
N ARG A 24 -5.24 -3.50 9.61
CA ARG A 24 -5.98 -4.77 9.59
C ARG A 24 -5.09 -5.97 9.26
N ILE A 25 -4.18 -5.83 8.29
CA ILE A 25 -3.23 -6.89 7.91
C ILE A 25 -2.32 -7.22 9.10
N VAL A 26 -1.77 -6.19 9.76
CA VAL A 26 -0.87 -6.35 10.90
C VAL A 26 -1.59 -7.00 12.08
N ASP A 27 -2.82 -6.57 12.38
CA ASP A 27 -3.62 -7.13 13.48
C ASP A 27 -3.99 -8.59 13.24
N THR A 28 -4.31 -8.93 11.98
CA THR A 28 -4.62 -10.31 11.59
C THR A 28 -3.39 -11.21 11.72
N ALA A 29 -2.24 -10.75 11.23
CA ALA A 29 -0.99 -11.51 11.33
C ALA A 29 -0.49 -11.65 12.78
N LYS A 30 -0.73 -10.64 13.64
CA LYS A 30 -0.48 -10.74 15.08
C LYS A 30 -1.41 -11.76 15.75
N ARG A 31 -2.69 -11.79 15.38
CA ARG A 31 -3.67 -12.73 15.94
C ARG A 31 -3.32 -14.20 15.63
N THR A 32 -2.72 -14.46 14.47
CA THR A 32 -2.26 -15.81 14.10
C THR A 32 -0.88 -16.18 14.66
N GLY A 33 -0.23 -15.27 15.39
CA GLY A 33 1.05 -15.50 16.06
C GLY A 33 2.27 -15.36 15.15
N ALA A 34 2.13 -14.80 13.95
CA ALA A 34 3.28 -14.55 13.07
C ALA A 34 4.06 -13.30 13.53
N GLN A 35 5.39 -13.31 13.37
CA GLN A 35 6.19 -12.12 13.65
C GLN A 35 6.07 -11.13 12.50
N VAL A 36 5.53 -9.96 12.78
CA VAL A 36 5.29 -8.91 11.78
C VAL A 36 6.30 -7.79 11.98
N LYS A 37 7.03 -7.45 10.92
CA LYS A 37 7.67 -6.13 10.81
C LYS A 37 6.58 -5.18 10.35
N GLY A 38 6.26 -4.23 11.23
CA GLY A 38 5.09 -3.37 11.16
C GLY A 38 4.96 -2.62 9.83
N PRO A 39 3.87 -1.86 9.64
CA PRO A 39 3.62 -1.19 8.37
C PRO A 39 4.67 -0.09 8.16
N ILE A 40 5.67 -0.37 7.33
CA ILE A 40 6.75 0.55 7.00
C ILE A 40 6.22 1.52 5.94
N PRO A 41 6.13 2.83 6.25
CA PRO A 41 5.74 3.82 5.25
C PRO A 41 6.89 4.01 4.27
N LEU A 42 6.63 3.74 2.99
CA LEU A 42 7.55 4.08 1.93
C LEU A 42 7.26 5.51 1.45
N PRO A 43 8.27 6.21 0.91
CA PRO A 43 8.09 7.54 0.35
C PRO A 43 6.94 7.57 -0.66
N THR A 44 6.08 8.58 -0.52
CA THR A 44 4.99 8.83 -1.45
C THR A 44 5.54 9.32 -2.78
N ARG A 45 5.12 8.69 -3.87
CA ARG A 45 5.46 9.19 -5.21
C ARG A 45 4.48 10.30 -5.55
N ILE A 46 4.99 11.50 -5.82
CA ILE A 46 4.20 12.67 -6.19
C ILE A 46 4.52 13.00 -7.65
N GLU A 47 3.54 12.86 -8.52
CA GLU A 47 3.67 13.21 -9.95
C GLU A 47 2.87 14.48 -10.20
N ARG A 48 3.55 15.55 -10.62
CA ARG A 48 2.94 16.86 -10.86
C ARG A 48 2.74 17.09 -12.34
N TYR A 49 1.54 17.52 -12.71
CA TYR A 49 1.15 17.83 -14.07
C TYR A 49 0.63 19.26 -14.12
N THR A 50 1.12 20.04 -15.07
CA THR A 50 0.62 21.40 -15.31
C THR A 50 -0.16 21.39 -16.61
N VAL A 51 -1.44 21.74 -16.55
CA VAL A 51 -2.35 21.77 -17.70
C VAL A 51 -2.79 23.21 -17.93
N LEU A 52 -2.87 23.63 -19.19
CA LEU A 52 -3.44 24.93 -19.54
C LEU A 52 -4.95 24.87 -19.36
N THR A 53 -5.49 25.77 -18.55
CA THR A 53 -6.94 25.85 -18.29
C THR A 53 -7.66 26.49 -19.47
N SER A 54 -7.00 27.42 -20.17
CA SER A 54 -7.56 28.07 -21.38
C SER A 54 -7.27 27.25 -22.64
N PRO A 55 -8.27 27.01 -23.50
CA PRO A 55 -8.06 26.33 -24.78
C PRO A 55 -7.32 27.19 -25.82
N HIS A 56 -7.27 28.53 -25.65
CA HIS A 56 -6.61 29.43 -26.60
C HIS A 56 -5.87 30.58 -25.89
N VAL A 57 -4.69 30.93 -26.43
CA VAL A 57 -3.82 32.11 -26.18
C VAL A 57 -3.31 32.36 -24.75
N ASN A 58 -4.09 32.07 -23.71
CA ASN A 58 -3.74 32.43 -22.33
C ASN A 58 -2.76 31.41 -21.70
N LYS A 59 -1.46 31.69 -21.79
CA LYS A 59 -0.38 30.84 -21.26
C LYS A 59 -0.20 30.90 -19.73
N ASP A 60 -0.72 31.94 -19.08
CA ASP A 60 -0.61 32.14 -17.64
C ASP A 60 -1.74 31.46 -16.86
N ALA A 61 -2.84 31.12 -17.54
CA ALA A 61 -3.91 30.29 -16.99
C ALA A 61 -3.47 28.82 -16.97
N ARG A 62 -2.80 28.42 -15.87
CA ARG A 62 -2.31 27.06 -15.64
C ARG A 62 -2.86 26.51 -14.34
N ASP A 63 -3.40 25.30 -14.42
CA ASP A 63 -3.74 24.51 -13.25
C ASP A 63 -2.63 23.50 -12.98
N GLN A 64 -2.29 23.32 -11.70
CA GLN A 64 -1.37 22.29 -11.26
C GLN A 64 -2.16 21.18 -10.57
N TYR A 65 -2.10 20.00 -11.17
CA TYR A 65 -2.65 18.78 -10.61
C TYR A 65 -1.51 17.87 -10.15
N GLU A 66 -1.77 17.05 -9.15
CA GLU A 66 -0.81 16.03 -8.73
C GLU A 66 -1.49 14.70 -8.43
N ILE A 67 -0.79 13.62 -8.77
CA ILE A 67 -1.15 12.26 -8.41
C ILE A 67 -0.21 11.86 -7.27
N ARG A 68 -0.79 11.52 -6.11
CA ARG A 68 -0.06 11.01 -4.95
C ARG A 68 -0.30 9.51 -4.84
N THR A 69 0.76 8.72 -5.01
CA THR A 69 0.72 7.29 -4.72
C THR A 69 1.36 7.02 -3.37
N HIS A 70 0.55 6.64 -2.40
CA HIS A 70 0.98 6.20 -1.09
C HIS A 70 1.40 4.73 -1.14
N LYS A 71 2.52 4.42 -0.51
CA LYS A 71 3.09 3.08 -0.49
C LYS A 71 3.34 2.64 0.95
N ARG A 72 2.98 1.41 1.28
CA ARG A 72 3.31 0.76 2.55
C ARG A 72 3.90 -0.61 2.27
N LEU A 73 4.82 -1.02 3.14
CA LEU A 73 5.44 -2.34 3.12
C LEU A 73 5.14 -3.03 4.45
N VAL A 74 4.70 -4.28 4.39
CA VAL A 74 4.57 -5.15 5.57
C VAL A 74 5.35 -6.42 5.28
N ASP A 75 6.29 -6.76 6.15
CA ASP A 75 7.08 -7.99 6.04
C ASP A 75 6.70 -8.93 7.19
N ILE A 76 6.34 -10.18 6.88
CA ILE A 76 6.02 -11.22 7.86
C ILE A 76 7.17 -12.22 7.89
N VAL A 77 7.73 -12.43 9.08
CA VAL A 77 8.82 -13.37 9.37
C VAL A 77 8.23 -14.61 10.03
N GLY A 78 8.54 -15.80 9.48
CA GLY A 78 8.01 -17.06 9.99
C GLY A 78 6.52 -17.24 9.68
N PRO A 79 6.14 -17.46 8.41
CA PRO A 79 4.75 -17.67 8.04
C PRO A 79 4.25 -19.01 8.59
N ASN A 80 3.05 -18.97 9.19
CA ASN A 80 2.27 -20.17 9.50
C ASN A 80 1.23 -20.38 8.40
N ASP A 81 0.85 -21.62 8.08
CA ASP A 81 -0.17 -21.92 7.07
C ASP A 81 -1.50 -21.20 7.37
N LYS A 82 -1.88 -21.16 8.65
CA LYS A 82 -3.04 -20.40 9.14
C LYS A 82 -2.98 -18.90 8.82
N THR A 83 -1.78 -18.33 8.79
CA THR A 83 -1.56 -16.91 8.44
C THR A 83 -1.72 -16.67 6.95
N VAL A 84 -1.23 -17.59 6.10
CA VAL A 84 -1.39 -17.50 4.63
C VAL A 84 -2.87 -17.53 4.25
N ASP A 85 -3.62 -18.48 4.83
CA ASP A 85 -5.06 -18.61 4.59
C ASP A 85 -5.85 -17.39 5.07
N ALA A 86 -5.48 -16.83 6.22
CA ALA A 86 -6.13 -15.64 6.77
C ALA A 86 -5.87 -14.39 5.90
N LEU A 87 -4.68 -14.28 5.29
CA LEU A 87 -4.34 -13.17 4.40
C LEU A 87 -5.06 -13.25 3.05
N MET A 88 -5.25 -14.45 2.49
CA MET A 88 -6.00 -14.63 1.24
C MET A 88 -7.50 -14.40 1.40
N LYS A 89 -8.05 -14.66 2.59
CA LYS A 89 -9.48 -14.44 2.91
C LYS A 89 -9.80 -13.01 3.33
N LEU A 90 -8.79 -12.14 3.44
CA LEU A 90 -9.01 -10.78 3.92
C LEU A 90 -9.61 -9.92 2.80
N ASP A 91 -10.87 -9.52 2.97
CA ASP A 91 -11.49 -8.53 2.10
C ASP A 91 -10.89 -7.14 2.37
N LEU A 92 -10.03 -6.72 1.45
CA LEU A 92 -9.40 -5.41 1.47
C LEU A 92 -10.33 -4.34 0.89
N ALA A 93 -10.18 -3.11 1.38
CA ALA A 93 -11.00 -2.00 0.93
C ALA A 93 -10.80 -1.74 -0.58
N ALA A 94 -11.88 -1.43 -1.29
CA ALA A 94 -11.83 -1.03 -2.69
C ALA A 94 -10.91 0.20 -2.84
N GLY A 95 -9.94 0.12 -3.75
CA GLY A 95 -8.97 1.20 -4.01
C GLY A 95 -7.57 1.02 -3.42
N VAL A 96 -7.30 -0.11 -2.74
CA VAL A 96 -5.94 -0.49 -2.33
C VAL A 96 -5.45 -1.64 -3.22
N GLU A 97 -4.34 -1.40 -3.93
CA GLU A 97 -3.62 -2.43 -4.68
C GLU A 97 -2.68 -3.18 -3.73
N VAL A 98 -2.76 -4.51 -3.72
CA VAL A 98 -1.94 -5.38 -2.87
C VAL A 98 -1.10 -6.31 -3.74
N GLN A 99 0.20 -6.33 -3.48
CA GLN A 99 1.15 -7.23 -4.13
C GLN A 99 1.83 -8.08 -3.05
N ILE A 100 1.69 -9.40 -3.15
CA ILE A 100 2.31 -10.35 -2.23
C ILE A 100 3.50 -11.00 -2.95
N GLN A 101 4.67 -10.97 -2.32
CA GLN A 101 5.88 -11.64 -2.77
C GLN A 101 6.33 -12.65 -1.71
N LEU A 102 6.58 -13.89 -2.12
CA LEU A 102 7.19 -14.91 -1.29
C LEU A 102 8.71 -14.88 -1.53
N SER A 103 9.50 -14.78 -0.45
CA SER A 103 10.96 -14.72 -0.48
C SER A 103 11.60 -15.62 0.57
#